data_AF-A0A9X8VJK1-F1
#
_entry.id   AF-A0A9X8VJK1-F1
#
_cell.length_a   1.000
_cell.length_b   1.000
_cell.length_c   1.000
_cell.angle_alpha   90.00
_cell.angle_beta   90.00
_cell.angle_gamma   90.00
#
_symmetry.space_group_name_H-M   'P 1'
#
loop_
_entity.id
_entity.type
_entity.pdbx_description
1 polymer ?
#
loop_
_entity_poly.entity_id
_entity_poly.type
_entity_poly.pdbx_seq_one_letter_code
_entity_poly.pdbx_strand_id
1 'polypeptide(L)'
;GNPITMVDMSMSMFSYGALELNRLAGKTLPVDGGFDNDGHLTRDPATIEENRRILPMGYWKGSALSIVLDMIATLLSGGASVAEVTEDHRDEYGVSQVFIAIEIDRLIDGDSRDQKLQRIMDYVTSA
;
A
#
# COMPACT_ATOMS: atom_id res chain seq x y z
N GLY A 1 -3.76 27.90 3.05
CA GLY A 1 -3.01 27.00 2.17
C GLY A 1 -3.80 25.73 2.02
N ASN A 2 -3.73 25.10 0.86
CA ASN A 2 -4.43 23.85 0.60
C ASN A 2 -3.86 22.73 1.48
N PRO A 3 -4.69 21.82 2.00
CA PRO A 3 -4.21 20.69 2.80
C PRO A 3 -3.33 19.77 1.93
N ILE A 4 -2.44 19.02 2.57
CA ILE A 4 -1.60 18.03 1.87
C ILE A 4 -2.50 16.87 1.41
N THR A 5 -2.45 16.57 0.11
CA THR A 5 -3.00 15.32 -0.44
C THR A 5 -1.94 14.23 -0.34
N MET A 6 -2.22 13.15 0.38
CA MET A 6 -1.28 12.06 0.63
C MET A 6 -1.99 10.71 0.54
N VAL A 7 -1.27 9.70 0.05
CA VAL A 7 -1.69 8.31 0.06
C VAL A 7 -0.62 7.49 0.76
N ASP A 8 -1.05 6.68 1.72
CA ASP A 8 -0.26 5.63 2.37
C ASP A 8 -1.08 4.34 2.27
N MET A 9 -0.59 3.39 1.47
CA MET A 9 -1.35 2.18 1.12
C MET A 9 -0.45 0.96 1.04
N SER A 10 -0.96 -0.16 1.57
CA SER A 10 -0.37 -1.48 1.35
C SER A 10 -0.63 -1.95 -0.08
N MET A 11 0.22 -2.87 -0.59
CA MET A 11 -0.05 -3.57 -1.85
C MET A 11 -1.14 -4.66 -1.69
N SER A 12 -1.54 -4.95 -0.47
CA SER A 12 -2.74 -5.73 -0.12
C SER A 12 -3.97 -4.84 0.09
N MET A 13 -5.18 -5.36 -0.17
CA MET A 13 -6.44 -4.63 0.02
C MET A 13 -6.60 -4.06 1.44
N PHE A 14 -6.05 -4.77 2.44
CA PHE A 14 -5.92 -4.31 3.82
C PHE A 14 -4.50 -4.60 4.29
N SER A 15 -3.88 -3.75 5.09
CA SER A 15 -2.65 -4.11 5.79
C SER A 15 -2.96 -5.06 6.95
N TYR A 16 -1.98 -5.85 7.41
CA TYR A 16 -2.17 -6.69 8.61
C TYR A 16 -2.57 -5.86 9.84
N GLY A 17 -2.03 -4.64 9.99
CA GLY A 17 -2.48 -3.72 11.04
C GLY A 17 -3.96 -3.32 10.90
N ALA A 18 -4.45 -3.13 9.67
CA ALA A 18 -5.86 -2.83 9.43
C ALA A 18 -6.76 -4.05 9.68
N LEU A 19 -6.32 -5.27 9.35
CA LEU A 19 -7.03 -6.51 9.70
C LEU A 19 -7.18 -6.63 11.22
N GLU A 20 -6.08 -6.45 11.95
CA GLU A 20 -6.04 -6.55 13.41
C GLU A 20 -6.97 -5.54 14.07
N LEU A 21 -6.98 -4.29 13.57
CA LEU A 21 -7.90 -3.25 14.05
C LEU A 21 -9.38 -3.63 13.84
N ASN A 22 -9.73 -4.21 12.70
CA ASN A 22 -11.10 -4.66 12.44
C ASN A 22 -11.47 -5.86 13.33
N ARG A 23 -10.55 -6.81 13.51
CA ARG A 23 -10.71 -7.96 14.40
C ARG A 23 -10.93 -7.53 15.84
N LEU A 24 -10.09 -6.64 16.37
CA LEU A 24 -10.21 -6.08 17.72
C LEU A 24 -11.50 -5.28 17.90
N ALA A 25 -11.99 -4.63 16.84
CA ALA A 25 -13.28 -3.94 16.84
C ALA A 25 -14.48 -4.89 16.70
N GLY A 26 -14.27 -6.20 16.51
CA GLY A 26 -15.32 -7.18 16.26
C GLY A 26 -16.09 -6.94 14.96
N LYS A 27 -15.44 -6.34 13.95
CA LYS A 27 -16.04 -5.96 12.67
C LYS A 27 -15.51 -6.84 11.55
N THR A 28 -16.37 -7.14 10.58
CA THR A 28 -15.97 -7.68 9.29
C THR A 28 -15.41 -6.58 8.40
N LEU A 29 -14.60 -6.97 7.42
CA LEU A 29 -14.03 -6.05 6.44
C LEU A 29 -15.14 -5.49 5.52
N PRO A 30 -15.05 -4.21 5.12
CA PRO A 30 -16.06 -3.59 4.26
C PRO A 30 -16.09 -4.17 2.84
N VAL A 31 -14.96 -4.73 2.38
CA VAL A 31 -14.79 -5.42 1.11
C VAL A 31 -13.95 -6.68 1.31
N ASP A 32 -13.84 -7.51 0.29
CA ASP A 32 -13.09 -8.76 0.37
C ASP A 32 -11.61 -8.48 0.66
N GLY A 33 -11.08 -9.12 1.70
CA GLY A 33 -9.73 -8.87 2.19
C GLY A 33 -8.74 -9.99 1.91
N GLY A 34 -9.22 -11.17 1.53
CA GLY A 34 -8.41 -12.36 1.34
C GLY A 34 -9.23 -13.56 0.93
N PHE A 35 -8.61 -14.73 1.03
CA PHE A 35 -9.23 -16.02 0.77
C PHE A 35 -9.34 -16.84 2.04
N ASP A 36 -10.42 -17.61 2.18
CA ASP A 36 -10.55 -18.61 3.23
C ASP A 36 -9.72 -19.88 2.92
N ASN A 37 -9.86 -20.89 3.77
CA ASN A 37 -9.15 -22.16 3.61
C ASN A 37 -9.64 -22.99 2.41
N ASP A 38 -10.86 -22.74 1.95
CA ASP A 38 -11.44 -23.39 0.77
C ASP A 38 -11.12 -22.62 -0.53
N GLY A 39 -10.53 -21.43 -0.44
CA GLY A 39 -10.15 -20.59 -1.57
C GLY A 39 -11.25 -19.64 -2.05
N HIS A 40 -12.33 -19.46 -1.29
CA HIS A 40 -13.33 -18.44 -1.58
C HIS A 40 -12.94 -17.09 -0.98
N LEU A 41 -13.45 -16.01 -1.57
CA LEU A 41 -13.24 -14.66 -1.03
C LEU A 41 -13.89 -14.52 0.35
N THR A 42 -13.16 -13.91 1.29
CA THR A 42 -13.64 -13.69 2.65
C THR A 42 -13.43 -12.26 3.12
N ARG A 43 -14.26 -11.87 4.09
CA ARG A 43 -14.23 -10.58 4.80
C ARG A 43 -13.96 -10.76 6.29
N ASP A 44 -13.67 -11.98 6.72
CA ASP A 44 -13.29 -12.26 8.09
C ASP A 44 -11.79 -11.97 8.29
N PRO A 45 -11.42 -10.93 9.07
CA PRO A 45 -10.01 -10.61 9.29
C PRO A 45 -9.25 -11.75 9.98
N ALA A 46 -9.89 -12.51 10.88
CA ALA A 46 -9.22 -13.58 11.63
C ALA A 46 -8.79 -14.72 10.72
N THR A 47 -9.67 -15.18 9.81
CA THR A 47 -9.34 -16.21 8.82
C THR A 47 -8.14 -15.80 7.96
N ILE A 48 -8.09 -14.53 7.52
CA ILE A 48 -7.02 -14.02 6.63
C ILE A 48 -5.69 -13.92 7.38
N GLU A 49 -5.69 -13.49 8.63
CA GLU A 49 -4.49 -13.42 9.47
C GLU A 49 -3.91 -14.81 9.74
N GLU A 50 -4.77 -15.80 9.98
CA GLU A 50 -4.36 -17.17 10.28
C GLU A 50 -3.71 -17.85 9.06
N ASN A 51 -4.35 -17.75 7.89
CA ASN A 51 -3.88 -18.45 6.69
C ASN A 51 -2.92 -17.62 5.82
N ARG A 52 -2.76 -16.32 6.12
CA ARG A 52 -1.92 -15.35 5.38
C ARG A 52 -2.28 -15.19 3.91
N ARG A 53 -3.48 -15.59 3.48
CA ARG A 53 -3.97 -15.50 2.10
C ARG A 53 -4.64 -14.15 1.84
N ILE A 54 -3.90 -13.08 2.07
CA ILE A 54 -4.39 -11.71 1.90
C ILE A 54 -4.60 -11.38 0.41
N LEU A 55 -5.65 -10.64 0.08
CA LEU A 55 -5.99 -10.27 -1.29
C LEU A 55 -5.12 -9.09 -1.74
N PRO A 56 -4.35 -9.20 -2.84
CA PRO A 56 -3.64 -8.06 -3.40
C PRO A 56 -4.61 -6.97 -3.87
N MET A 57 -4.26 -5.70 -3.65
CA MET A 57 -5.07 -4.57 -4.09
C MET A 57 -5.22 -4.59 -5.62
N GLY A 58 -6.45 -4.65 -6.12
CA GLY A 58 -6.69 -4.74 -7.56
C GLY A 58 -6.11 -6.00 -8.21
N TYR A 59 -6.08 -7.12 -7.48
CA TYR A 59 -5.68 -8.44 -7.97
C TYR A 59 -4.28 -8.46 -8.59
N TRP A 60 -4.15 -8.83 -9.86
CA TRP A 60 -2.88 -8.91 -10.56
C TRP A 60 -2.13 -7.58 -10.63
N LYS A 61 -2.83 -6.43 -10.50
CA LYS A 61 -2.19 -5.11 -10.50
C LYS A 61 -1.37 -4.87 -9.23
N GLY A 62 -1.95 -5.07 -8.06
CA GLY A 62 -1.23 -4.92 -6.78
C GLY A 62 -0.13 -5.96 -6.63
N SER A 63 -0.38 -7.19 -7.09
CA SER A 63 0.64 -8.25 -7.11
C SER A 63 1.85 -7.85 -7.98
N ALA A 64 1.62 -7.42 -9.23
CA ALA A 64 2.69 -6.99 -10.12
C ALA A 64 3.43 -5.74 -9.60
N LEU A 65 2.70 -4.77 -9.02
CA LEU A 65 3.31 -3.56 -8.47
C LEU A 65 4.20 -3.87 -7.28
N SER A 66 3.79 -4.78 -6.39
CA SER A 66 4.60 -5.24 -5.25
C SER A 66 5.97 -5.78 -5.69
N ILE A 67 5.97 -6.63 -6.73
CA ILE A 67 7.19 -7.22 -7.28
C ILE A 67 8.13 -6.14 -7.86
N VAL A 68 7.58 -5.20 -8.62
CA VAL A 68 8.39 -4.13 -9.21
C VAL A 68 8.97 -3.19 -8.15
N LEU A 69 8.22 -2.89 -7.09
CA LEU A 69 8.72 -2.08 -5.98
C LEU A 69 9.85 -2.78 -5.22
N ASP A 70 9.74 -4.10 -4.98
CA ASP A 70 10.82 -4.89 -4.38
C ASP A 70 12.09 -4.87 -5.25
N MET A 71 11.95 -5.04 -6.57
CA MET A 71 13.07 -4.92 -7.51
C MET A 71 13.74 -3.54 -7.46
N ILE A 72 12.95 -2.46 -7.48
CA ILE A 72 13.48 -1.09 -7.40
C ILE A 72 14.20 -0.87 -6.07
N ALA A 73 13.59 -1.29 -4.96
CA ALA A 73 14.18 -1.11 -3.63
C ALA A 73 15.49 -1.87 -3.48
N THR A 74 15.51 -3.15 -3.86
CA THR A 74 16.70 -4.02 -3.83
C THR A 74 17.83 -3.44 -4.69
N LEU A 75 17.55 -3.07 -5.94
CA LEU A 75 18.57 -2.64 -6.89
C LEU A 75 19.15 -1.25 -6.57
N LEU A 76 18.31 -0.32 -6.08
CA LEU A 76 18.77 1.04 -5.76
C LEU A 76 19.48 1.12 -4.41
N SER A 77 19.06 0.33 -3.43
CA SER A 77 19.68 0.31 -2.10
C SER A 77 20.93 -0.57 -2.04
N GLY A 78 21.03 -1.58 -2.93
CA GLY A 78 22.01 -2.67 -2.83
C GLY A 78 21.77 -3.61 -1.64
N GLY A 79 20.58 -3.56 -1.04
CA GLY A 79 20.16 -4.38 0.09
C GLY A 79 19.41 -5.65 -0.32
N ALA A 80 18.79 -6.31 0.67
CA ALA A 80 18.06 -7.56 0.48
C ALA A 80 16.69 -7.34 -0.18
N SER A 81 16.28 -8.31 -1.02
CA SER A 81 14.92 -8.42 -1.56
C SER A 81 13.97 -9.11 -0.59
N VAL A 82 12.66 -9.10 -0.86
CA VAL A 82 11.68 -9.86 -0.06
C VAL A 82 12.04 -11.36 0.01
N ALA A 83 12.55 -11.94 -1.08
CA ALA A 83 12.97 -13.34 -1.10
C ALA A 83 14.14 -13.61 -0.15
N GLU A 84 15.19 -12.78 -0.22
CA GLU A 84 16.37 -12.90 0.65
C GLU A 84 16.04 -12.64 2.12
N VAL A 85 15.17 -11.67 2.42
CA VAL A 85 14.66 -11.44 3.78
C VAL A 85 13.91 -12.67 4.29
N THR A 86 13.08 -13.29 3.46
CA THR A 86 12.26 -14.44 3.87
C THR A 86 13.08 -15.72 4.06
N GLU A 87 14.09 -15.94 3.23
CA GLU A 87 14.87 -17.19 3.21
C GLU A 87 16.06 -17.16 4.17
N ASP A 88 16.77 -16.03 4.27
CA ASP A 88 18.04 -15.94 5.00
C ASP A 88 17.91 -15.31 6.39
N HIS A 89 16.79 -14.67 6.70
CA HIS A 89 16.55 -14.01 7.99
C HIS A 89 15.51 -14.78 8.82
N ARG A 90 15.64 -14.68 10.15
CA ARG A 90 14.69 -15.31 11.10
C ARG A 90 13.41 -14.52 11.28
N ASP A 91 13.42 -13.25 10.91
CA ASP A 91 12.34 -12.29 11.11
C ASP A 91 12.50 -11.14 10.10
N GLU A 92 11.55 -10.23 10.04
CA GLU A 92 11.51 -9.11 9.09
C GLU A 92 12.47 -7.98 9.49
N TYR A 93 13.75 -8.14 9.17
CA TYR A 93 14.77 -7.09 9.32
C TYR A 93 15.74 -7.09 8.14
N GLY A 94 16.50 -6.01 7.97
CA GLY A 94 17.42 -5.86 6.83
C GLY A 94 16.70 -5.50 5.51
N VAL A 95 15.47 -5.00 5.58
CA VAL A 95 14.67 -4.65 4.41
C VAL A 95 15.24 -3.47 3.63
N SER A 96 14.94 -3.43 2.33
CA SER A 96 15.30 -2.34 1.43
C SER A 96 14.22 -1.25 1.38
N GLN A 97 14.64 0.02 1.35
CA GLN A 97 13.74 1.18 1.31
C GLN A 97 14.22 2.23 0.31
N VAL A 98 13.29 2.96 -0.31
CA VAL A 98 13.57 4.03 -1.28
C VAL A 98 12.80 5.28 -0.89
N PHE A 99 13.48 6.42 -0.91
CA PHE A 99 12.91 7.74 -0.63
C PHE A 99 13.12 8.65 -1.84
N ILE A 100 12.06 9.30 -2.30
CA ILE A 100 12.08 10.21 -3.44
C ILE A 100 11.51 11.55 -3.01
N ALA A 101 12.24 12.64 -3.30
CA ALA A 101 11.78 14.01 -3.13
C ALA A 101 11.96 14.77 -4.44
N ILE A 102 10.95 15.53 -4.85
CA ILE A 102 10.93 16.26 -6.12
C ILE A 102 10.64 17.74 -5.82
N GLU A 103 11.54 18.64 -6.22
CA GLU A 103 11.37 20.09 -6.07
C GLU A 103 10.42 20.62 -7.16
N ILE A 104 9.21 21.03 -6.77
CA ILE A 104 8.15 21.44 -7.70
C ILE A 104 8.27 22.91 -8.11
N ASP A 105 8.78 23.78 -7.24
CA ASP A 105 8.82 25.23 -7.47
C ASP A 105 9.76 25.66 -8.60
N ARG A 106 10.60 24.73 -9.09
CA ARG A 106 11.42 24.93 -10.30
C ARG A 106 10.72 24.56 -11.60
N LEU A 107 9.59 23.86 -11.52
CA LEU A 107 8.86 23.29 -12.66
C LEU A 107 7.58 24.06 -12.99
N ILE A 108 7.01 24.77 -12.01
CA ILE A 108 5.77 25.54 -12.14
C ILE A 108 5.78 26.71 -11.15
N ASP A 109 5.18 27.84 -11.54
CA ASP A 109 5.00 28.97 -10.62
C ASP A 109 3.98 28.64 -9.49
N GLY A 110 4.11 29.36 -8.37
CA GLY A 110 3.26 29.11 -7.19
C GLY A 110 1.77 29.30 -7.49
N ASP A 111 1.42 30.37 -8.22
CA ASP A 111 0.02 30.71 -8.51
C ASP A 111 -0.64 29.67 -9.42
N SER A 112 0.01 29.22 -10.51
CA SER A 112 -0.58 28.19 -11.37
C SER A 112 -0.59 26.83 -10.68
N ARG A 113 0.40 26.51 -9.84
CA ARG A 113 0.41 25.29 -9.03
C ARG A 113 -0.82 25.26 -8.12
N ASP A 114 -1.05 26.32 -7.36
CA ASP A 114 -2.13 26.39 -6.38
C ASP A 114 -3.50 26.35 -7.07
N GLN A 115 -3.67 27.09 -8.19
CA GLN A 115 -4.92 27.05 -8.97
C GLN A 115 -5.20 25.66 -9.56
N LYS A 116 -4.18 24.98 -10.11
CA LYS A 116 -4.36 23.63 -10.69
C LYS A 116 -4.68 22.60 -9.61
N LEU A 117 -4.01 22.65 -8.46
CA LEU A 117 -4.31 21.77 -7.33
C LEU A 117 -5.73 22.02 -6.80
N GLN A 118 -6.13 23.29 -6.66
CA GLN A 118 -7.48 23.64 -6.23
C GLN A 118 -8.53 23.06 -7.18
N ARG A 119 -8.33 23.22 -8.49
CA ARG A 119 -9.25 22.69 -9.49
C ARG A 119 -9.40 21.17 -9.42
N ILE A 120 -8.32 20.43 -9.16
CA ILE A 120 -8.36 18.96 -9.03
C ILE A 120 -9.16 18.58 -7.77
N MET A 121 -8.88 19.22 -6.64
CA MET A 121 -9.58 18.95 -5.39
C MET A 121 -11.08 19.25 -5.51
N ASP A 122 -11.43 20.44 -6.00
CA ASP A 122 -12.82 20.86 -6.18
C ASP A 122 -13.57 19.89 -7.10
N TYR A 123 -12.93 19.43 -8.18
CA TYR A 123 -13.53 18.50 -9.13
C TYR A 123 -13.87 17.14 -8.49
N VAL A 124 -13.03 16.62 -7.59
CA VAL A 124 -13.30 15.36 -6.88
C VAL A 124 -14.34 15.55 -5.78
N THR A 125 -14.29 16.66 -5.02
CA THR A 125 -15.19 16.87 -3.87
C THR A 125 -16.59 17.37 -4.24
N SER A 126 -16.78 17.83 -5.48
CA SER A 126 -18.08 18.24 -6.02
C SER A 126 -18.82 17.11 -6.78
N ALA A 127 -18.22 15.92 -6.84
CA ALA A 127 -18.80 14.73 -7.45
C ALA A 127 -19.85 14.05 -6.54
#